data_AF-A0AAE3XS96-F1
#
_entry.id   AF-A0AAE3XS96-F1
#
_cell.length_a   1.000
_cell.length_b   1.000
_cell.length_c   1.000
_cell.angle_alpha   90.00
_cell.angle_beta   90.00
_cell.angle_gamma   90.00
#
_symmetry.space_group_name_H-M   'P 1'
#
loop_
_entity.id
_entity.type
_entity.pdbx_description
1 polymer ?
#
loop_
_entity_poly.entity_id
_entity_poly.type
_entity_poly.pdbx_seq_one_letter_code
_entity_poly.pdbx_strand_id
1 'polypeptide(L)'
;MKNLIIILGSILIGFGCQIKSKEKPNLEGDLYYTWLKLGSLYGLPERHYQNYIKLRDSLGIEELIKRDSIGKFHIELLEKNDLIQSPFVYIKTDSDSTFIVYMTPEEYEPITKYSYQDLIDSKQKIRLKLITERLNDKLQICKKVISIEKVDGETLQRQKKFKIEEYR
;
A
#
# COMPACT_ATOMS: atom_id res chain seq x y z
N MET A 1 -69.98 -8.28 -39.93
CA MET A 1 -68.60 -7.77 -40.03
C MET A 1 -67.99 -7.84 -38.64
N LYS A 2 -67.01 -8.73 -38.44
CA LYS A 2 -66.38 -9.04 -37.15
C LYS A 2 -65.25 -8.03 -36.90
N ASN A 3 -65.36 -7.21 -35.85
CA ASN A 3 -64.27 -6.35 -35.41
C ASN A 3 -63.40 -7.13 -34.42
N LEU A 4 -62.15 -7.37 -34.82
CA LEU A 4 -61.13 -8.06 -34.07
C LEU A 4 -60.21 -7.00 -33.46
N ILE A 5 -60.31 -6.78 -32.15
CA ILE A 5 -59.44 -5.84 -31.43
C ILE A 5 -58.15 -6.59 -31.07
N ILE A 6 -57.06 -6.20 -31.72
CA ILE A 6 -55.70 -6.70 -31.47
C ILE A 6 -55.18 -6.02 -30.21
N ILE A 7 -54.97 -6.80 -29.15
CA ILE A 7 -54.34 -6.33 -27.91
C ILE A 7 -52.82 -6.30 -28.15
N LEU A 8 -52.26 -5.08 -28.24
CA LEU A 8 -50.82 -4.85 -28.32
C LEU A 8 -50.18 -5.17 -26.96
N GLY A 9 -49.41 -6.25 -26.91
CA GLY A 9 -48.64 -6.66 -25.74
C GLY A 9 -47.53 -5.65 -25.40
N SER A 10 -47.57 -5.13 -24.19
CA SER A 10 -46.53 -4.30 -23.61
C SER A 10 -45.40 -5.20 -23.10
N ILE A 11 -44.35 -5.38 -23.90
CA ILE A 11 -43.11 -6.03 -23.45
C ILE A 11 -42.35 -5.02 -22.58
N LEU A 12 -42.53 -5.13 -21.26
CA LEU A 12 -41.67 -4.50 -20.26
C LEU A 12 -40.31 -5.21 -20.28
N ILE A 13 -39.39 -4.73 -21.11
CA ILE A 13 -37.98 -5.11 -21.04
C ILE A 13 -37.40 -4.43 -19.80
N GLY A 14 -37.41 -5.14 -18.68
CA GLY A 14 -36.66 -4.76 -17.50
C GLY A 14 -35.17 -4.77 -17.82
N PHE A 15 -34.59 -3.58 -18.03
CA PHE A 15 -33.15 -3.38 -17.98
C PHE A 15 -32.69 -3.66 -16.55
N GLY A 16 -32.35 -4.93 -16.29
CA GLY A 16 -31.58 -5.32 -15.12
C GLY A 16 -30.18 -4.70 -15.24
N CYS A 17 -30.03 -3.47 -14.75
CA CYS A 17 -28.72 -2.92 -14.41
C CYS A 17 -28.09 -3.90 -13.40
N GLN A 18 -27.19 -4.75 -13.88
CA GLN A 18 -26.25 -5.44 -13.01
C GLN A 18 -25.38 -4.36 -12.37
N ILE A 19 -25.82 -3.88 -11.20
CA ILE A 19 -24.98 -3.08 -10.32
C ILE A 19 -23.85 -4.03 -9.94
N LYS A 20 -22.72 -3.95 -10.66
CA LYS A 20 -21.46 -4.54 -10.21
C LYS A 20 -21.27 -3.98 -8.80
N SER A 21 -21.40 -4.86 -7.81
CA SER A 21 -21.09 -4.55 -6.41
C SER A 21 -19.77 -3.81 -6.40
N LYS A 22 -19.79 -2.50 -6.13
CA LYS A 22 -18.56 -1.72 -5.95
C LYS A 22 -17.87 -2.33 -4.74
N GLU A 23 -16.76 -3.02 -4.98
CA GLU A 23 -15.94 -3.57 -3.91
C GLU A 23 -15.59 -2.44 -2.93
N LYS A 24 -15.83 -2.67 -1.64
CA LYS A 24 -15.62 -1.66 -0.61
C LYS A 24 -14.15 -1.70 -0.16
N PRO A 25 -13.45 -0.56 -0.10
CA PRO A 25 -12.10 -0.52 0.46
C PRO A 25 -12.15 -0.87 1.95
N ASN A 26 -11.13 -1.58 2.43
CA ASN A 26 -10.95 -1.89 3.86
C ASN A 26 -9.81 -1.09 4.51
N LEU A 27 -9.05 -0.33 3.70
CA LEU A 27 -8.09 0.66 4.15
C LEU A 27 -8.26 1.95 3.33
N GLU A 28 -8.44 3.06 4.04
CA GLU A 28 -8.50 4.39 3.46
C GLU A 28 -7.65 5.36 4.29
N GLY A 29 -6.86 6.19 3.62
CA GLY A 29 -6.05 7.20 4.28
C GLY A 29 -5.16 7.97 3.32
N ASP A 30 -4.33 8.83 3.89
CA ASP A 30 -3.47 9.72 3.15
C ASP A 30 -2.05 9.14 3.03
N LEU A 31 -1.43 9.31 1.87
CA LEU A 31 -0.04 8.96 1.63
C LEU A 31 0.87 9.73 2.58
N TYR A 32 1.67 9.00 3.35
CA TYR A 32 2.55 9.56 4.35
C TYR A 32 4.01 9.46 3.92
N TYR A 33 4.65 10.59 3.64
CA TYR A 33 6.03 10.59 3.13
C TYR A 33 7.03 10.35 4.25
N THR A 34 8.11 9.64 3.94
CA THR A 34 9.20 9.37 4.88
C THR A 34 10.52 9.70 4.23
N TRP A 35 11.40 10.37 4.98
CA TRP A 35 12.72 10.77 4.47
C TRP A 35 13.64 9.57 4.21
N LEU A 36 13.42 8.47 4.95
CA LEU A 36 14.16 7.22 4.80
C LEU A 36 13.19 6.04 4.76
N LYS A 37 13.19 5.31 3.63
CA LYS A 37 12.48 4.05 3.48
C LYS A 37 13.42 2.90 3.85
N LEU A 38 13.40 2.49 5.12
CA LEU A 38 14.07 1.25 5.56
C LEU A 38 13.02 0.13 5.59
N GLY A 39 13.30 -1.00 4.95
CA GLY A 39 12.42 -2.18 5.01
C GLY A 39 12.03 -2.83 3.67
N SER A 40 12.68 -2.45 2.56
CA SER A 40 12.58 -3.15 1.28
C SER A 40 13.85 -2.96 0.45
N LEU A 41 14.21 -4.00 -0.30
CA LEU A 41 15.28 -4.00 -1.29
C LEU A 41 14.76 -3.66 -2.70
N TYR A 42 13.50 -3.23 -2.82
CA TYR A 42 12.90 -2.81 -4.09
C TYR A 42 13.74 -1.74 -4.80
N GLY A 43 13.98 -1.95 -6.09
CA GLY A 43 14.75 -1.04 -6.94
C GLY A 43 16.27 -1.05 -6.70
N LEU A 44 16.78 -1.87 -5.77
CA LEU A 44 18.22 -2.05 -5.59
C LEU A 44 18.77 -3.06 -6.61
N PRO A 45 20.03 -2.89 -7.06
CA PRO A 45 20.67 -3.89 -7.92
C PRO A 45 20.75 -5.27 -7.26
N GLU A 46 20.59 -6.33 -8.04
CA GLU A 46 20.53 -7.73 -7.60
C GLU A 46 21.68 -8.14 -6.65
N ARG A 47 22.88 -7.57 -6.84
CA ARG A 47 24.03 -7.80 -5.95
C ARG A 47 23.70 -7.52 -4.47
N HIS A 48 22.82 -6.56 -4.18
CA HIS A 48 22.42 -6.22 -2.81
C HIS A 48 21.51 -7.30 -2.21
N TYR A 49 20.60 -7.85 -3.01
CA TYR A 49 19.80 -9.00 -2.60
C TYR A 49 20.66 -10.23 -2.37
N GLN A 50 21.60 -10.53 -3.28
CA GLN A 50 22.54 -11.64 -3.10
C GLN A 50 23.43 -11.47 -1.87
N ASN A 51 23.87 -10.25 -1.56
CA ASN A 51 24.61 -9.96 -0.34
C ASN A 51 23.74 -10.15 0.91
N TYR A 52 22.46 -9.75 0.87
CA TYR A 52 21.51 -10.03 1.94
C TYR A 52 21.37 -11.54 2.18
N ILE A 53 21.15 -12.34 1.13
CA ILE A 53 21.06 -13.80 1.22
C ILE A 53 22.34 -14.40 1.79
N LYS A 54 23.51 -14.01 1.29
CA LYS A 54 24.80 -14.50 1.80
C LYS A 54 25.01 -14.14 3.28
N LEU A 55 24.68 -12.91 3.68
CA LEU A 55 24.81 -12.46 5.06
C LEU A 55 23.89 -13.26 5.99
N ARG A 56 22.64 -13.41 5.57
CA ARG A 56 21.61 -14.22 6.25
C ARG A 56 22.06 -15.67 6.44
N ASP A 57 22.57 -16.29 5.37
CA ASP A 57 22.99 -17.69 5.38
C ASP A 57 24.31 -17.90 6.15
N SER A 58 25.23 -16.92 6.11
CA SER A 58 26.55 -17.02 6.76
C SER A 58 26.56 -16.78 8.26
N LEU A 59 25.76 -15.82 8.75
CA LEU A 59 25.71 -15.52 10.19
C LEU A 59 24.83 -16.51 10.95
N GLY A 60 24.07 -17.34 10.23
CA GLY A 60 22.88 -17.97 10.78
C GLY A 60 21.90 -16.87 11.17
N ILE A 61 20.68 -16.94 10.62
CA ILE A 61 19.58 -16.03 10.98
C ILE A 61 19.56 -15.80 12.50
N GLU A 62 19.77 -16.86 13.29
CA GLU A 62 19.83 -16.88 14.77
C GLU A 62 20.85 -15.97 15.47
N GLU A 63 22.03 -15.67 14.90
CA GLU A 63 23.07 -14.89 15.59
C GLU A 63 22.91 -13.37 15.39
N LEU A 64 22.47 -12.96 14.19
CA LEU A 64 21.96 -11.60 13.93
C LEU A 64 20.68 -11.33 14.75
N ILE A 65 19.83 -12.34 14.87
CA ILE A 65 18.56 -12.33 15.60
C ILE A 65 18.70 -12.17 17.10
N LYS A 66 19.72 -12.79 17.72
CA LYS A 66 19.89 -12.76 19.19
C LYS A 66 20.13 -11.36 19.73
N ARG A 67 20.52 -10.40 18.87
CA ARG A 67 20.80 -9.01 19.25
C ARG A 67 19.64 -8.03 19.00
N ASP A 68 18.65 -8.39 18.17
CA ASP A 68 17.46 -7.56 17.90
C ASP A 68 16.24 -8.44 17.58
N SER A 69 15.46 -8.77 18.62
CA SER A 69 14.29 -9.63 18.51
C SER A 69 13.16 -9.01 17.70
N ILE A 70 13.09 -7.69 17.58
CA ILE A 70 12.05 -6.99 16.81
C ILE A 70 12.41 -7.03 15.32
N GLY A 71 13.69 -6.79 14.99
CA GLY A 71 14.21 -6.95 13.64
C GLY A 71 14.00 -8.36 13.08
N LYS A 72 14.18 -9.40 13.92
CA LYS A 72 13.89 -10.81 13.58
C LYS A 72 12.50 -10.97 12.97
N PHE A 73 11.47 -10.71 13.79
CA PHE A 73 10.10 -11.06 13.42
C PHE A 73 9.64 -10.27 12.21
N HIS A 74 10.15 -9.06 12.05
CA HIS A 74 9.88 -8.27 10.85
C HIS A 74 10.47 -8.93 9.60
N ILE A 75 11.76 -9.29 9.61
CA ILE A 75 12.43 -9.91 8.45
C ILE A 75 11.80 -11.26 8.10
N GLU A 76 11.60 -12.14 9.08
CA GLU A 76 10.96 -13.45 8.85
C GLU A 76 9.56 -13.31 8.25
N LEU A 77 8.80 -12.31 8.72
CA LEU A 77 7.48 -12.03 8.18
C LEU A 77 7.54 -11.55 6.72
N LEU A 78 8.53 -10.73 6.36
CA LEU A 78 8.71 -10.30 4.97
C LEU A 78 9.14 -11.46 4.07
N GLU A 79 10.09 -12.28 4.52
CA GLU A 79 10.55 -13.46 3.76
C GLU A 79 9.42 -14.47 3.54
N LYS A 80 8.66 -14.79 4.59
CA LYS A 80 7.53 -15.74 4.51
C LYS A 80 6.45 -15.32 3.49
N ASN A 81 6.35 -14.03 3.20
CA ASN A 81 5.36 -13.47 2.29
C ASN A 81 5.97 -12.93 0.98
N ASP A 82 7.25 -13.23 0.71
CA ASP A 82 7.98 -12.78 -0.49
C ASP A 82 8.03 -11.24 -0.67
N LEU A 83 8.05 -10.50 0.45
CA LEU A 83 7.94 -9.02 0.46
C LEU A 83 9.27 -8.27 0.53
N ILE A 84 10.39 -8.98 0.67
CA ILE A 84 11.72 -8.37 0.84
C ILE A 84 12.06 -7.41 -0.31
N GLN A 85 11.61 -7.73 -1.53
CA GLN A 85 11.82 -6.91 -2.72
C GLN A 85 10.57 -6.12 -3.14
N SER A 86 9.47 -6.17 -2.38
CA SER A 86 8.24 -5.47 -2.73
C SER A 86 8.32 -3.98 -2.37
N PRO A 87 7.87 -3.07 -3.24
CA PRO A 87 7.71 -1.67 -2.84
C PRO A 87 6.68 -1.53 -1.74
N PHE A 88 6.78 -0.44 -0.99
CA PHE A 88 5.78 -0.11 0.02
C PHE A 88 5.54 1.40 0.15
N VAL A 89 4.37 1.72 0.70
CA VAL A 89 3.95 3.06 1.09
C VAL A 89 3.55 3.09 2.55
N TYR A 90 3.61 4.27 3.16
CA TYR A 90 2.95 4.50 4.44
C TYR A 90 1.62 5.19 4.19
N ILE A 91 0.58 4.73 4.87
CA ILE A 91 -0.77 5.32 4.82
C ILE A 91 -1.16 5.73 6.23
N LYS A 92 -1.56 7.00 6.38
CA LYS A 92 -2.11 7.53 7.62
C LYS A 92 -3.63 7.65 7.50
N THR A 93 -4.35 6.92 8.34
CA THR A 93 -5.82 6.94 8.36
C THR A 93 -6.35 8.18 9.08
N ASP A 94 -7.64 8.46 8.92
CA ASP A 94 -8.32 9.55 9.63
C ASP A 94 -8.34 9.34 11.16
N SER A 95 -8.20 8.10 11.61
CA SER A 95 -8.02 7.73 13.02
C SER A 95 -6.58 7.91 13.54
N ASP A 96 -5.75 8.65 12.80
CA ASP A 96 -4.33 8.92 13.09
C ASP A 96 -3.41 7.68 13.07
N SER A 97 -3.95 6.50 12.74
CA SER A 97 -3.18 5.26 12.64
C SER A 97 -2.35 5.22 11.36
N THR A 98 -1.09 4.81 11.47
CA THR A 98 -0.21 4.62 10.31
C THR A 98 0.02 3.14 10.02
N PHE A 99 -0.09 2.77 8.75
CA PHE A 99 0.17 1.43 8.22
C PHE A 99 1.27 1.47 7.17
N ILE A 100 2.07 0.41 7.09
CA ILE A 100 2.93 0.11 5.95
C ILE A 100 2.15 -0.84 5.05
N VAL A 101 2.02 -0.48 3.78
CA VAL A 101 1.33 -1.29 2.78
C VAL A 101 2.35 -1.69 1.73
N TYR A 102 2.65 -2.98 1.68
CA TYR A 102 3.43 -3.59 0.61
C TYR A 102 2.56 -3.75 -0.63
N MET A 103 3.11 -3.48 -1.80
CA MET A 103 2.38 -3.42 -3.06
C MET A 103 3.17 -4.19 -4.13
N THR A 104 2.53 -4.53 -5.24
CA THR A 104 3.28 -4.94 -6.43
C THR A 104 3.92 -3.71 -7.11
N PRO A 105 4.94 -3.87 -7.96
CA PRO A 105 5.51 -2.77 -8.73
C PRO A 105 4.45 -2.02 -9.55
N GLU A 106 3.49 -2.74 -10.14
CA GLU A 106 2.43 -2.18 -10.99
C GLU A 106 1.45 -1.32 -10.17
N GLU A 107 1.12 -1.73 -8.95
CA GLU A 107 0.28 -0.95 -8.04
C GLU A 107 1.00 0.28 -7.49
N TYR A 108 2.32 0.18 -7.30
CA TYR A 108 3.15 1.24 -6.74
C TYR A 108 3.52 2.33 -7.77
N GLU A 109 3.74 1.96 -9.03
CA GLU A 109 4.21 2.87 -10.08
C GLU A 109 3.36 4.16 -10.19
N PRO A 110 2.01 4.12 -10.20
CA PRO A 110 1.19 5.34 -10.26
C PRO A 110 1.43 6.30 -9.09
N ILE A 111 1.78 5.78 -7.91
CA ILE A 111 2.03 6.58 -6.70
C ILE A 111 3.35 7.35 -6.84
N THR A 112 4.33 6.82 -7.56
CA THR A 112 5.64 7.46 -7.75
C THR A 112 5.56 8.76 -8.55
N LYS A 113 4.45 8.99 -9.27
CA LYS A 113 4.21 10.21 -10.06
C LYS A 113 3.95 11.44 -9.19
N TYR A 114 3.73 11.27 -7.90
CA TYR A 114 3.47 12.36 -6.97
C TYR A 114 4.73 12.68 -6.16
N SER A 115 5.32 13.84 -6.45
CA SER A 115 6.45 14.39 -5.70
C SER A 115 5.97 14.99 -4.39
N TYR A 116 6.72 14.76 -3.30
CA TYR A 116 6.46 15.40 -2.00
C TYR A 116 6.48 16.93 -2.12
N GLN A 117 7.47 17.47 -2.83
CA GLN A 117 7.66 18.91 -2.97
C GLN A 117 6.47 19.54 -3.71
N ASP A 118 6.06 18.93 -4.82
CA ASP A 118 4.97 19.45 -5.66
C ASP A 118 3.66 19.51 -4.88
N LEU A 119 3.39 18.49 -4.05
CA LEU A 119 2.18 18.44 -3.23
C LEU A 119 2.19 19.47 -2.10
N ILE A 120 3.35 19.73 -1.49
CA ILE A 120 3.51 20.78 -0.48
C ILE A 120 3.28 22.16 -1.12
N ASP A 121 3.91 22.41 -2.28
CA ASP A 121 3.80 23.69 -2.99
C ASP A 121 2.36 23.96 -3.46
N SER A 122 1.64 22.91 -3.87
CA SER A 122 0.24 23.01 -4.31
C SER A 122 -0.79 22.91 -3.17
N LYS A 123 -0.37 22.70 -1.91
CA LYS A 123 -1.25 22.46 -0.75
C LYS A 123 -2.24 21.31 -0.98
N GLN A 124 -1.74 20.25 -1.58
CA GLN A 124 -2.51 19.04 -1.87
C GLN A 124 -1.90 17.84 -1.15
N LYS A 125 -2.65 16.75 -1.10
CA LYS A 125 -2.24 15.44 -0.59
C LYS A 125 -2.80 14.33 -1.47
N ILE A 126 -2.31 13.11 -1.28
CA ILE A 126 -2.80 11.92 -1.99
C ILE A 126 -3.61 11.05 -1.04
N ARG A 127 -4.87 10.84 -1.37
CA ARG A 127 -5.82 9.94 -0.68
C ARG A 127 -5.84 8.60 -1.41
N LEU A 128 -5.65 7.52 -0.67
CA LEU A 128 -5.64 6.15 -1.18
C LEU A 128 -6.84 5.38 -0.61
N LYS A 129 -7.55 4.65 -1.48
CA LYS A 129 -8.57 3.66 -1.10
C LYS A 129 -8.11 2.29 -1.59
N LEU A 130 -7.89 1.37 -0.68
CA LEU A 130 -7.28 0.07 -0.96
C LEU A 130 -8.14 -1.09 -0.43
N ILE A 131 -8.02 -2.23 -1.11
CA ILE A 131 -8.32 -3.55 -0.53
C ILE A 131 -6.99 -4.17 -0.14
N THR A 132 -6.86 -4.53 1.12
CA THR A 132 -5.63 -5.06 1.69
C THR A 132 -5.88 -6.37 2.44
N GLU A 133 -4.81 -7.13 2.64
CA GLU A 133 -4.75 -8.24 3.57
C GLU A 133 -3.82 -7.86 4.72
N ARG A 134 -4.29 -8.06 5.96
CA ARG A 134 -3.53 -7.72 7.16
C ARG A 134 -2.49 -8.80 7.46
N LEU A 135 -1.22 -8.41 7.60
CA LEU A 135 -0.15 -9.30 8.09
C LEU A 135 0.03 -9.20 9.60
N ASN A 136 -0.01 -7.98 10.14
CA ASN A 136 -0.01 -7.71 11.58
C ASN A 136 -0.68 -6.36 11.87
N ASP A 137 -0.49 -5.81 13.07
CA ASP A 137 -1.13 -4.55 13.50
C ASP A 137 -0.73 -3.31 12.67
N LYS A 138 0.40 -3.36 11.97
CA LYS A 138 0.96 -2.22 11.23
C LYS A 138 1.31 -2.52 9.77
N LEU A 139 1.39 -3.80 9.38
CA LEU A 139 1.78 -4.24 8.05
C LEU A 139 0.59 -4.85 7.32
N GLN A 140 0.41 -4.44 6.07
CA GLN A 140 -0.62 -4.94 5.18
C GLN A 140 -0.05 -5.20 3.78
N ILE A 141 -0.68 -6.11 3.04
CA ILE A 141 -0.42 -6.37 1.62
C ILE A 141 -1.55 -5.76 0.82
N CYS A 142 -1.24 -4.95 -0.19
CA CYS A 142 -2.21 -4.48 -1.16
C CYS A 142 -2.67 -5.66 -2.03
N LYS A 143 -3.99 -5.85 -2.13
CA LYS A 143 -4.61 -6.78 -3.07
C LYS A 143 -5.20 -6.05 -4.26
N LYS A 144 -5.62 -4.79 -4.04
CA LYS A 144 -6.19 -3.95 -5.07
C LYS A 144 -6.16 -2.48 -4.67
N VAL A 145 -5.73 -1.64 -5.59
CA VAL A 145 -5.93 -0.18 -5.53
C VAL A 145 -7.32 0.16 -6.07
N ILE A 146 -8.19 0.71 -5.22
CA ILE A 146 -9.54 1.15 -5.62
C ILE A 146 -9.48 2.57 -6.18
N SER A 147 -8.76 3.47 -5.52
CA SER A 147 -8.49 4.81 -6.05
C SER A 147 -7.22 5.44 -5.48
N ILE A 148 -6.66 6.36 -6.27
CA ILE A 148 -5.58 7.27 -5.92
C ILE A 148 -6.06 8.67 -6.30
N GLU A 149 -6.35 9.50 -5.32
CA GLU A 149 -6.99 10.80 -5.52
C GLU A 149 -6.07 11.91 -5.00
N LYS A 150 -5.78 12.92 -5.83
CA LYS A 150 -5.16 14.15 -5.37
C LYS A 150 -6.25 15.08 -4.84
N VAL A 151 -6.15 15.46 -3.58
CA VAL A 151 -7.17 16.26 -2.88
C VAL A 151 -6.51 17.43 -2.14
N ASP A 152 -7.28 18.47 -1.85
CA ASP A 152 -6.78 19.60 -1.07
C ASP A 152 -6.45 19.17 0.36
N GLY A 153 -5.36 19.71 0.90
CA GLY A 153 -4.93 19.45 2.27
C GLY A 153 -3.42 19.36 2.41
N GLU A 154 -2.97 19.25 3.66
CA GLU A 154 -1.55 19.19 3.97
C GLU A 154 -0.96 17.82 3.63
N THR A 155 0.15 17.81 2.89
CA THR A 155 0.94 16.59 2.71
C THR A 155 1.71 16.28 3.98
N LEU A 156 1.54 15.05 4.46
CA LEU A 156 2.08 14.60 5.72
C LEU A 156 3.48 13.99 5.54
N GLN A 157 4.38 14.24 6.50
CA GLN A 157 5.71 13.64 6.55
C GLN A 157 6.02 13.04 7.92
N ARG A 158 6.60 11.83 7.95
CA ARG A 158 7.06 11.17 9.17
C ARG A 158 8.30 11.87 9.72
N GLN A 159 8.08 12.76 10.68
CA GLN A 159 9.15 13.40 11.43
C GLN A 159 9.70 12.45 12.51
N LYS A 160 10.65 11.57 12.15
CA LYS A 160 11.55 10.99 13.16
C LYS A 160 12.80 11.86 13.20
N LYS A 161 12.93 12.70 14.23
CA LYS A 161 14.20 13.37 14.55
C LYS A 161 15.19 12.28 14.94
N PHE A 162 16.11 11.94 14.04
CA PHE A 162 17.30 11.18 14.45
C PHE A 162 18.12 12.11 15.33
N LYS A 163 18.13 11.88 16.64
CA LYS A 163 19.14 12.48 17.51
C LYS A 163 20.45 11.74 17.23
N ILE A 164 21.38 12.40 16.55
CA ILE A 164 22.76 11.93 16.34
C ILE A 164 23.54 12.13 17.66
N GLU A 165 23.02 11.62 18.77
CA GLU A 165 23.69 11.69 20.08
C GLU A 165 24.41 10.38 20.41
N GLU A 166 24.10 9.27 19.71
CA GLU A 166 24.59 7.91 20.04
C GLU A 166 25.67 7.35 19.09
N TYR A 167 26.19 8.15 18.14
CA TYR A 167 27.36 7.78 17.34
C TYR A 167 28.58 8.58 17.81
N ARG A 168 29.24 8.12 18.87
CA ARG A 168 30.60 8.50 19.27
C ARG A 168 31.41 7.25 19.60
#